data_AF-A0A7C5GBR1-F1
#
_entry.id   AF-A0A7C5GBR1-F1
#
_cell.length_a   1.000
_cell.length_b   1.000
_cell.length_c   1.000
_cell.angle_alpha   90.00
_cell.angle_beta   90.00
_cell.angle_gamma   90.00
#
_symmetry.space_group_name_H-M   'P 1'
#
loop_
_entity.id
_entity.type
_entity.pdbx_description
1 polymer ?
#
loop_
_entity_poly.entity_id
_entity_poly.type
_entity_poly.pdbx_seq_one_letter_code
_entity_poly.pdbx_strand_id
1 'polypeptide(L)'
;EKKYKQIKDKKKQFYILSSHSKRKFQKIEKDKLNVENERNDNIYLQYYFSPDDLSLAKMHIEIPSDTVSIYVNYLEQTMLDSNLVPKLTTIAVSNPRDSIVMQLDYSKTKINQPKTIQFSVPPSYEDCKH
;
A
#
# COMPACT_ATOMS: atom_id res chain seq x y z
N GLU A 1 -6.42 24.33 -37.43
CA GLU A 1 -5.71 23.04 -37.33
C GLU A 1 -6.15 22.28 -36.10
N LYS A 2 -6.74 21.09 -36.23
CA LYS A 2 -7.16 20.27 -35.09
C LYS A 2 -5.96 19.41 -34.65
N LYS A 3 -5.32 19.78 -33.53
CA LYS A 3 -4.29 18.96 -32.86
C LYS A 3 -4.94 17.65 -32.40
N TYR A 4 -4.64 16.55 -33.10
CA TYR A 4 -5.01 15.21 -32.66
C TYR A 4 -4.31 14.91 -31.34
N LYS A 5 -5.08 14.75 -30.26
CA LYS A 5 -4.56 14.26 -28.98
C LYS A 5 -4.30 12.76 -29.15
N GLN A 6 -3.04 12.35 -29.16
CA GLN A 6 -2.67 10.94 -29.15
C GLN A 6 -3.38 10.22 -28.01
N ILE A 7 -4.01 9.09 -28.31
CA ILE A 7 -4.61 8.20 -27.30
C ILE A 7 -3.45 7.70 -26.45
N LYS A 8 -3.32 8.21 -25.23
CA LYS A 8 -2.29 7.75 -24.29
C LYS A 8 -2.49 6.26 -24.05
N ASP A 9 -1.43 5.48 -24.22
CA ASP A 9 -1.38 4.04 -23.98
C ASP A 9 -2.20 3.66 -22.74
N LYS A 10 -3.31 2.91 -22.93
CA LYS A 10 -4.24 2.54 -21.86
C LYS A 10 -3.52 1.80 -20.73
N LYS A 11 -2.48 1.03 -21.05
CA LYS A 11 -1.66 0.28 -20.07
C LYS A 11 -0.88 1.18 -19.11
N LYS A 12 -0.77 2.48 -19.41
CA LYS A 12 -0.11 3.49 -18.56
C LYS A 12 -1.11 4.36 -17.78
N GLN A 13 -2.41 4.07 -17.88
CA GLN A 13 -3.46 4.79 -17.16
C GLN A 13 -3.86 4.01 -15.93
N PHE A 14 -4.07 4.70 -14.81
CA PHE A 14 -4.54 4.11 -13.56
C PHE A 14 -5.73 4.90 -13.04
N TYR A 15 -6.69 4.21 -12.41
CA TYR A 15 -7.63 4.86 -11.52
C TYR A 15 -6.95 5.09 -10.17
N ILE A 16 -6.96 6.33 -9.69
CA ILE A 16 -6.23 6.71 -8.48
C ILE A 16 -7.23 7.03 -7.37
N LEU A 17 -7.14 6.27 -6.28
CA LEU A 17 -7.84 6.56 -5.04
C LEU A 17 -6.83 7.10 -4.03
N SER A 18 -7.14 8.25 -3.42
CA SER A 18 -6.22 8.94 -2.52
C SER A 18 -6.90 9.21 -1.18
N SER A 19 -6.17 9.05 -0.08
CA SER A 19 -6.69 9.36 1.27
C SER A 19 -6.97 10.86 1.48
N HIS A 20 -6.33 11.72 0.68
CA HIS A 20 -6.46 13.17 0.77
C HIS A 20 -6.81 13.79 -0.58
N SER A 21 -7.35 15.02 -0.54
CA SER A 21 -7.70 15.76 -1.75
C SER A 21 -6.47 16.08 -2.61
N LYS A 22 -6.67 16.15 -3.93
CA LYS A 22 -5.62 16.46 -4.90
C LYS A 22 -4.85 17.76 -4.58
N ARG A 23 -5.55 18.77 -4.05
CA ARG A 23 -4.94 20.05 -3.66
C ARG A 23 -3.92 19.88 -2.53
N LYS A 24 -4.22 19.03 -1.54
CA LYS A 24 -3.29 18.74 -0.44
C LYS A 24 -2.05 18.00 -0.95
N PHE A 25 -2.21 17.02 -1.84
CA PHE A 25 -1.08 16.33 -2.48
C PHE A 25 -0.17 17.26 -3.29
N GLN A 26 -0.73 18.15 -4.11
CA GLN A 26 0.05 19.13 -4.87
C GLN A 26 0.77 20.13 -3.97
N LYS A 27 0.17 20.45 -2.82
CA LYS A 27 0.82 21.31 -1.83
C LYS A 27 2.02 20.59 -1.21
N ILE A 28 1.93 19.30 -0.91
CA ILE A 28 3.04 18.51 -0.34
C ILE A 28 4.19 18.35 -1.34
N GLU A 29 3.90 18.03 -2.61
CA GLU A 29 4.95 17.98 -3.64
C GLU A 29 5.74 19.29 -3.73
N LYS A 30 5.06 20.43 -3.48
CA LYS A 30 5.68 21.76 -3.41
C LYS A 30 6.35 22.04 -2.06
N ASP A 31 5.73 21.63 -0.96
CA ASP A 31 6.17 21.88 0.42
C ASP A 31 7.30 20.94 0.85
N LYS A 32 7.62 19.88 0.10
CA LYS A 32 8.93 19.21 0.17
C LYS A 32 10.11 20.18 0.07
N LEU A 33 9.91 21.38 -0.48
CA LEU A 33 10.91 22.45 -0.56
C LEU A 33 10.95 23.37 0.68
N ASN A 34 9.97 23.31 1.59
CA ASN A 34 9.80 24.22 2.73
C ASN A 34 9.57 23.44 4.05
N VAL A 35 10.53 22.60 4.45
CA VAL A 35 10.37 21.56 5.49
C VAL A 35 10.37 22.10 6.95
N GLU A 36 10.44 23.40 7.18
CA GLU A 36 10.74 23.88 8.54
C GLU A 36 9.57 23.99 9.53
N ASN A 37 8.29 24.07 9.10
CA ASN A 37 7.29 24.68 10.01
C ASN A 37 6.09 23.86 10.49
N GLU A 38 5.84 22.62 10.04
CA GLU A 38 4.72 21.85 10.61
C GLU A 38 5.04 20.34 10.67
N ARG A 39 5.20 19.81 11.90
CA ARG A 39 5.12 18.36 12.16
C ARG A 39 3.68 17.90 11.89
N ASN A 40 3.37 17.71 10.63
CA ASN A 40 2.12 17.10 10.20
C ASN A 40 2.33 15.58 10.17
N ASP A 41 1.83 14.87 11.18
CA ASP A 41 1.78 13.40 11.25
C ASP A 41 0.78 12.79 10.23
N ASN A 42 0.48 13.53 9.17
CA ASN A 42 -0.43 13.11 8.13
C ASN A 42 0.26 12.05 7.26
N ILE A 43 -0.26 10.83 7.30
CA ILE A 43 0.12 9.75 6.38
C ILE A 43 -0.73 9.87 5.12
N TYR A 44 -0.08 10.01 3.98
CA TYR A 44 -0.72 10.12 2.68
C TYR A 44 -0.67 8.78 1.97
N LEU A 45 -1.82 8.30 1.48
CA LEU A 45 -1.92 7.04 0.78
C LEU A 45 -2.55 7.26 -0.59
N GLN A 46 -1.97 6.63 -1.60
CA GLN A 46 -2.50 6.56 -2.95
C GLN A 46 -2.53 5.11 -3.41
N TYR A 47 -3.67 4.68 -3.89
CA TYR A 47 -3.89 3.38 -4.50
C TYR A 47 -4.10 3.58 -5.99
N TYR A 48 -3.45 2.74 -6.78
CA TYR A 48 -3.51 2.80 -8.24
C TYR A 48 -4.09 1.49 -8.73
N PHE A 49 -5.29 1.58 -9.30
CA PHE A 49 -6.00 0.44 -9.84
C PHE A 49 -5.84 0.38 -11.36
N SER A 50 -5.65 -0.84 -11.86
CA SER A 50 -5.62 -1.15 -13.28
C SER A 50 -6.95 -0.76 -13.95
N PRO A 51 -6.92 -0.20 -15.18
CA PRO A 51 -8.13 0.21 -15.88
C PRO A 51 -8.90 -0.98 -16.46
N ASP A 52 -8.26 -2.15 -16.59
CA ASP A 52 -8.83 -3.30 -17.28
C ASP A 52 -9.71 -4.14 -16.34
N ASP A 53 -9.27 -4.33 -15.09
CA ASP A 53 -9.88 -5.25 -14.13
C ASP A 53 -10.04 -4.67 -12.71
N LEU A 54 -9.70 -3.40 -12.52
CA LEU A 54 -9.69 -2.71 -11.22
C LEU A 54 -8.81 -3.41 -10.16
N SER A 55 -7.86 -4.24 -10.58
CA SER A 55 -6.88 -4.84 -9.67
C SER A 55 -5.94 -3.76 -9.11
N LEU A 56 -5.54 -3.89 -7.85
CA LEU A 56 -4.58 -2.96 -7.24
C LEU A 56 -3.18 -3.23 -7.80
N ALA A 57 -2.66 -2.32 -8.61
CA ALA A 57 -1.35 -2.46 -9.26
C ALA A 57 -0.22 -1.92 -8.39
N LYS A 58 -0.44 -0.79 -7.72
CA LYS A 58 0.55 -0.20 -6.82
C LYS A 58 -0.10 0.65 -5.72
N MET A 59 0.64 0.81 -4.63
CA MET A 59 0.33 1.72 -3.54
C MET A 59 1.53 2.61 -3.27
N HIS A 60 1.27 3.89 -3.04
CA HIS A 60 2.28 4.86 -2.64
C HIS A 60 1.86 5.46 -1.31
N ILE A 61 2.74 5.35 -0.31
CA ILE A 61 2.56 5.90 1.02
C ILE A 61 3.64 6.95 1.24
N GLU A 62 3.25 8.10 1.76
CA GLU A 62 4.15 9.21 2.00
C GLU A 62 3.92 9.76 3.40
N ILE A 63 5.01 9.88 4.15
CA ILE A 63 5.06 10.38 5.52
C ILE A 63 5.96 11.62 5.49
N PRO A 64 5.40 12.82 5.28
CA PRO A 64 6.20 14.03 5.09
C PRO A 64 7.01 14.43 6.31
N SER A 65 6.48 14.21 7.52
CA SER A 65 7.17 14.52 8.79
C SER A 65 8.55 13.84 8.88
N ASP A 66 8.63 12.58 8.45
CA ASP A 66 9.87 11.80 8.49
C ASP A 66 10.58 11.74 7.13
N THR A 67 10.03 12.43 6.11
CA THR A 67 10.50 12.39 4.72
C THR A 67 10.61 10.95 4.18
N VAL A 68 9.73 10.06 4.63
CA VAL A 68 9.70 8.65 4.21
C VAL A 68 8.70 8.48 3.07
N SER A 69 9.11 7.78 2.02
CA SER A 69 8.24 7.32 0.93
C SER A 69 8.29 5.80 0.85
N ILE A 70 7.13 5.17 0.70
CA ILE A 70 6.99 3.72 0.56
C ILE A 70 6.22 3.43 -0.71
N TYR A 71 6.83 2.64 -1.60
CA TYR A 71 6.23 2.15 -2.83
C TYR A 71 5.99 0.66 -2.71
N VAL A 72 4.75 0.23 -2.88
CA VAL A 72 4.37 -1.18 -2.96
C VAL A 72 3.89 -1.45 -4.37
N ASN A 73 4.54 -2.36 -5.09
CA ASN A 73 4.13 -2.78 -6.43
C ASN A 73 3.69 -4.24 -6.39
N TYR A 74 2.46 -4.50 -6.84
CA TYR A 74 1.91 -5.84 -6.99
C TYR A 74 2.23 -6.32 -8.41
N LEU A 75 3.29 -7.12 -8.55
CA LEU A 75 3.85 -7.50 -9.84
C LEU A 75 3.13 -8.70 -10.45
N GLU A 76 2.81 -9.70 -9.62
CA GLU A 76 2.06 -10.88 -10.03
C GLU A 76 0.92 -11.13 -9.06
N GLN A 77 -0.20 -11.60 -9.60
CA GLN A 77 -1.37 -12.03 -8.85
C GLN A 77 -1.73 -13.45 -9.25
N THR A 78 -2.37 -14.17 -8.32
CA THR A 78 -2.90 -15.51 -8.56
C THR A 78 -4.32 -15.60 -8.04
N MET A 79 -5.14 -16.42 -8.71
CA MET A 79 -6.48 -16.74 -8.23
C MET A 79 -6.41 -17.84 -7.17
N LEU A 80 -7.04 -17.62 -6.03
CA LEU A 80 -7.18 -18.59 -4.94
C LEU A 80 -8.60 -18.49 -4.37
N ASP A 81 -9.36 -19.60 -4.42
CA ASP A 81 -10.74 -19.67 -3.90
C ASP A 81 -11.63 -18.50 -4.35
N SER A 82 -11.56 -18.17 -5.65
CA SER A 82 -12.25 -17.03 -6.30
C SER A 82 -11.78 -15.63 -5.88
N ASN A 83 -10.69 -15.52 -5.12
CA ASN A 83 -10.07 -14.25 -4.75
C ASN A 83 -8.76 -14.05 -5.53
N LEU A 84 -8.56 -12.83 -6.03
CA LEU A 84 -7.29 -12.44 -6.64
C LEU A 84 -6.34 -11.98 -5.53
N VAL A 85 -5.22 -12.66 -5.36
CA VAL A 85 -4.24 -12.36 -4.30
C VAL A 85 -2.85 -12.12 -4.87
N PRO A 86 -2.02 -11.29 -4.21
CA PRO A 86 -0.63 -11.10 -4.62
C PRO A 86 0.16 -12.41 -4.55
N LYS A 87 0.90 -12.69 -5.61
CA LYS A 87 1.91 -13.75 -5.66
C LYS A 87 3.32 -13.17 -5.55
N LEU A 88 3.54 -12.01 -6.18
CA LEU A 88 4.82 -11.31 -6.13
C LEU A 88 4.61 -9.82 -5.88
N THR A 89 5.25 -9.31 -4.83
CA THR A 89 5.19 -7.89 -4.44
C THR A 89 6.58 -7.35 -4.22
N THR A 90 6.86 -6.13 -4.68
CA THR A 90 8.06 -5.38 -4.28
C THR A 90 7.68 -4.21 -3.41
N ILE A 91 8.43 -3.99 -2.34
CA ILE A 91 8.26 -2.88 -1.41
C ILE A 91 9.58 -2.12 -1.38
N ALA A 92 9.55 -0.84 -1.79
CA ALA A 92 10.69 0.06 -1.67
C ALA A 92 10.35 1.14 -0.66
N VAL A 93 11.13 1.21 0.43
CA VAL A 93 11.08 2.27 1.44
C VAL A 93 12.28 3.16 1.20
N SER A 94 12.08 4.46 1.07
CA SER A 94 13.15 5.43 0.89
C SER A 94 12.98 6.59 1.84
N ASN A 95 14.06 7.01 2.47
CA ASN A 95 14.18 8.29 3.16
C ASN A 95 15.42 9.02 2.63
N PRO A 96 15.72 10.26 3.06
CA PRO A 96 16.87 11.01 2.54
C PRO A 96 18.25 10.40 2.84
N ARG A 97 18.33 9.52 3.83
CA ARG A 97 19.59 8.93 4.33
C ARG A 97 19.83 7.52 3.80
N ASP A 98 18.76 6.76 3.56
CA ASP A 98 18.84 5.34 3.23
C ASP A 98 17.59 4.85 2.48
N SER A 99 17.72 3.70 1.83
CA SER A 99 16.65 3.02 1.12
C SER A 99 16.69 1.51 1.35
N ILE A 100 15.53 0.92 1.57
CA ILE A 100 15.34 -0.52 1.73
C ILE A 100 14.45 -1.02 0.60
N VAL A 101 14.85 -2.07 -0.09
CA VAL A 101 14.03 -2.76 -1.09
C VAL A 101 13.81 -4.20 -0.64
N MET A 102 12.55 -4.60 -0.59
CA MET A 102 12.10 -5.94 -0.22
C MET A 102 11.31 -6.54 -1.37
N GLN A 103 11.47 -7.83 -1.59
CA GLN A 103 10.65 -8.61 -2.52
C GLN A 103 9.98 -9.73 -1.75
N LEU A 104 8.67 -9.86 -1.91
CA LEU A 104 7.85 -10.85 -1.23
C LEU A 104 7.29 -11.79 -2.29
N ASP A 105 7.73 -13.05 -2.27
CA ASP A 105 7.23 -14.15 -3.11
C ASP A 105 6.39 -15.10 -2.25
N TYR A 106 5.09 -15.12 -2.51
CA TYR A 106 4.10 -15.87 -1.73
C TYR A 106 3.92 -17.27 -2.32
N SER A 107 4.68 -18.23 -1.81
CA SER A 107 4.66 -19.62 -2.30
C SER A 107 3.46 -20.45 -1.85
N LYS A 108 2.89 -20.16 -0.66
CA LYS A 108 1.71 -20.85 -0.12
C LYS A 108 0.77 -19.85 0.55
N THR A 109 -0.34 -19.56 -0.12
CA THR A 109 -1.38 -18.66 0.39
C THR A 109 -2.57 -19.50 0.86
N LYS A 110 -3.12 -19.16 2.04
CA LYS A 110 -4.32 -19.80 2.61
C LYS A 110 -5.28 -18.70 3.01
N ILE A 111 -6.53 -18.77 2.53
CA ILE A 111 -7.58 -17.80 2.82
C ILE A 111 -8.71 -18.54 3.55
N ASN A 112 -9.26 -17.92 4.60
CA ASN A 112 -10.42 -18.42 5.35
C ASN A 112 -10.30 -19.87 5.87
N GLN A 113 -9.07 -20.35 6.09
CA GLN A 113 -8.84 -21.66 6.68
C GLN A 113 -9.00 -21.59 8.20
N PRO A 114 -9.95 -22.32 8.81
CA PRO A 114 -10.11 -22.33 10.26
C PRO A 114 -8.83 -22.83 10.92
N LYS A 115 -8.38 -22.13 11.98
CA LYS A 115 -7.23 -22.53 12.78
C LYS A 115 -7.70 -22.95 14.17
N THR A 116 -7.32 -24.15 14.57
CA THR A 116 -7.54 -24.60 15.94
C THR A 116 -6.54 -23.91 16.86
N ILE A 117 -7.05 -23.14 17.83
CA ILE A 117 -6.21 -22.57 18.89
C ILE A 117 -6.00 -23.66 19.93
N GLN A 118 -4.75 -24.05 20.15
CA GLN A 118 -4.36 -24.93 21.24
C GLN A 118 -4.35 -24.07 22.52
N PHE A 119 -5.44 -24.12 23.29
CA PHE A 119 -5.54 -23.41 24.55
C PHE A 119 -5.27 -24.39 25.70
N SER A 120 -4.25 -24.07 26.52
CA SER A 120 -3.91 -24.80 27.74
C SER A 120 -4.14 -23.86 28.91
N VAL A 121 -5.15 -24.13 29.73
CA VAL A 121 -5.35 -23.42 31.00
C VAL A 121 -4.31 -23.93 31.99
N PRO A 122 -3.44 -23.05 32.54
CA PRO A 122 -2.55 -23.43 33.61
C PRO A 122 -3.35 -23.86 34.85
N PRO A 123 -2.91 -24.89 35.60
CA PRO A 123 -3.63 -25.36 36.79
C PRO A 123 -3.70 -24.34 37.93
N SER A 124 -2.96 -23.22 37.84
CA SER A 124 -2.99 -22.12 38.82
C SER A 124 -4.18 -21.17 38.67
N TYR A 125 -5.04 -21.35 37.66
CA TYR A 125 -6.30 -20.62 37.58
C TYR A 125 -7.27 -21.23 38.60
N GLU A 126 -7.32 -20.65 39.80
CA GLU A 126 -8.42 -20.92 40.73
C GLU A 126 -9.66 -20.13 40.30
N ASP A 127 -10.84 -20.75 40.46
CA ASP A 127 -12.12 -20.05 40.28
C ASP A 127 -12.19 -18.85 41.23
N CYS A 128 -12.51 -17.66 40.70
CA CYS A 128 -12.73 -16.48 41.52
C CYS A 128 -13.81 -16.75 42.56
N LYS A 129 -13.42 -16.82 43.84
CA LYS A 129 -14.38 -16.92 44.95
C LYS A 129 -15.10 -15.58 45.09
N HIS A 130 -16.38 -15.57 44.72
CA HIS A 130 -17.32 -14.50 45.00
C HIS A 130 -17.77 -14.52 46.46
#